data_AF-A0A2W6VDM0-F1
#
_entry.id   AF-A0A2W6VDM0-F1
#
_cell.length_a   1.000
_cell.length_b   1.000
_cell.length_c   1.000
_cell.angle_alpha   90.00
_cell.angle_beta   90.00
_cell.angle_gamma   90.00
#
_symmetry.space_group_name_H-M   'P 1'
#
loop_
_entity.id
_entity.type
_entity.pdbx_description
1 polymer ?
#
loop_
_entity_poly.entity_id
_entity_poly.type
_entity_poly.pdbx_seq_one_letter_code
_entity_poly.pdbx_strand_id
1 'polypeptide(L)'
;MLAPSDAVDRQLVAVNLTESPVGWLARRGMLTPVQVAAAERLRGDHARAGLGARVTMRWDPSPGGRSDGWRDGAHAQSLGAMDAKRRFDSALEAVGSGLSDILWRVACEGEGLADAERGLGWPVRAGKLVLGLALDRLVAHYENQYGKIHLDNRDGLD
;
A
#
# COMPACT_ATOMS: atom_id res chain seq x y z
N MET A 1 21.87 -15.26 34.95
CA MET A 1 21.58 -16.20 33.85
C MET A 1 20.28 -15.74 33.23
N LEU A 2 20.36 -14.84 32.23
CA LEU A 2 19.22 -14.10 31.68
C LEU A 2 18.96 -14.61 30.25
N ALA A 3 17.73 -14.99 29.94
CA ALA A 3 17.31 -15.32 28.57
C ALA A 3 16.86 -14.04 27.84
N PRO A 4 17.10 -13.93 26.53
CA PRO A 4 16.25 -13.13 25.66
C PRO A 4 15.42 -14.07 24.78
N SER A 5 14.11 -14.14 25.05
CA SER A 5 13.12 -14.58 24.07
C SER A 5 12.81 -13.38 23.18
N ASP A 6 13.50 -13.26 22.06
CA ASP A 6 13.11 -12.38 20.96
C ASP A 6 12.47 -13.22 19.87
N ALA A 7 11.23 -13.63 20.12
CA ALA A 7 10.33 -14.02 19.06
C ALA A 7 10.01 -12.75 18.27
N VAL A 8 10.79 -12.49 17.22
CA VAL A 8 10.51 -11.40 16.28
C VAL A 8 9.26 -11.78 15.51
N ASP A 9 8.13 -11.30 16.04
CA ASP A 9 6.85 -11.22 15.36
C ASP A 9 7.10 -10.60 13.97
N ARG A 10 6.55 -11.21 12.92
CA ARG A 10 6.65 -10.71 11.54
C ARG A 10 5.74 -9.48 11.43
N GLN A 11 6.15 -8.41 12.11
CA GLN A 11 5.45 -7.14 12.11
C GLN A 11 5.46 -6.60 10.68
N LEU A 12 4.25 -6.43 10.16
CA LEU A 12 3.92 -5.48 9.12
C LEU A 12 4.77 -4.23 9.37
N VAL A 13 5.72 -3.95 8.47
CA VAL A 13 6.50 -2.71 8.52
C VAL A 13 5.49 -1.59 8.27
N ALA A 14 4.93 -1.06 9.34
CA ALA A 14 4.16 0.16 9.32
C ALA A 14 5.13 1.25 8.89
N VAL A 15 5.10 1.60 7.60
CA VAL A 15 5.83 2.76 7.09
C VAL A 15 5.40 3.94 7.96
N ASN A 16 6.38 4.59 8.57
CA ASN A 16 6.16 5.73 9.41
C ASN A 16 5.37 6.78 8.61
N LEU A 17 4.14 7.09 9.03
CA LEU A 17 3.25 8.05 8.35
C LEU A 17 3.88 9.44 8.24
N THR A 18 4.94 9.72 9.03
CA THR A 18 5.73 10.95 8.90
C THR A 18 6.71 10.95 7.72
N GLU A 19 7.03 9.78 7.17
CA GLU A 19 8.03 9.59 6.12
C GLU A 19 7.42 9.18 4.76
N SER A 20 6.12 8.87 4.70
CA SER A 20 5.46 8.56 3.41
C SER A 20 5.03 9.84 2.67
N PRO A 21 5.14 9.90 1.33
CA PRO A 21 4.67 11.05 0.55
C PRO A 21 3.17 11.33 0.74
N VAL A 22 2.35 10.29 0.88
CA VAL A 22 0.91 10.40 1.15
C VAL A 22 0.67 11.07 2.50
N GLY A 23 1.40 10.67 3.55
CA GLY A 23 1.32 11.29 4.87
C GLY A 23 1.80 12.74 4.86
N TRP A 24 2.87 13.05 4.13
CA TRP A 24 3.34 14.42 3.93
C TRP A 24 2.28 15.30 3.25
N LEU A 25 1.64 14.80 2.19
CA LEU A 25 0.57 15.50 1.47
C LEU A 25 -0.67 15.71 2.34
N ALA A 26 -1.05 14.71 3.14
CA ALA A 26 -2.16 14.80 4.08
C ALA A 26 -1.93 15.90 5.13
N ARG A 27 -0.73 15.98 5.72
CA ARG A 27 -0.35 17.01 6.71
C ARG A 27 -0.37 18.42 6.13
N ARG A 28 -0.19 18.56 4.82
CA ARG A 28 -0.31 19.83 4.09
C ARG A 28 -1.74 20.18 3.70
N GLY A 29 -2.73 19.37 4.08
CA GLY A 29 -4.13 19.54 3.70
C GLY A 29 -4.36 19.32 2.20
N MET A 30 -3.46 18.61 1.52
CA MET A 30 -3.56 18.39 0.07
C MET A 30 -4.37 17.15 -0.30
N LEU A 31 -4.59 16.25 0.65
CA LEU A 31 -5.40 15.05 0.50
C LEU A 31 -6.50 15.03 1.55
N THR A 32 -7.68 14.53 1.17
CA THR A 32 -8.76 14.30 2.13
C THR A 32 -8.50 13.03 2.94
N PRO A 33 -9.04 12.92 4.15
CA PRO A 33 -8.95 11.69 4.93
C PRO A 33 -9.42 10.42 4.17
N VAL A 34 -10.43 10.56 3.31
CA VAL A 34 -10.96 9.44 2.51
C VAL A 34 -9.96 9.03 1.42
N GLN A 35 -9.32 10.00 0.76
CA GLN A 35 -8.26 9.74 -0.21
C GLN A 35 -7.05 9.07 0.45
N VAL A 36 -6.68 9.48 1.66
CA VAL A 36 -5.60 8.85 2.44
C VAL A 36 -5.96 7.40 2.76
N ALA A 37 -7.16 7.14 3.28
CA ALA A 37 -7.60 5.77 3.58
C ALA A 37 -7.61 4.86 2.34
N ALA A 38 -8.04 5.38 1.19
CA ALA A 38 -7.99 4.66 -0.08
C ALA A 38 -6.55 4.36 -0.52
N ALA A 39 -5.64 5.33 -0.43
CA ALA A 39 -4.23 5.13 -0.76
C ALA A 39 -3.57 4.08 0.14
N GLU A 40 -3.84 4.11 1.45
CA GLU A 40 -3.31 3.13 2.40
C GLU A 40 -3.86 1.73 2.15
N ARG A 41 -5.15 1.62 1.76
CA ARG A 41 -5.74 0.34 1.38
C ARG A 41 -5.04 -0.26 0.15
N LEU A 42 -4.81 0.56 -0.88
CA LEU A 42 -4.09 0.15 -2.09
C LEU A 42 -2.66 -0.30 -1.76
N ARG A 43 -1.92 0.45 -0.94
CA ARG A 43 -0.58 0.08 -0.48
C ARG A 43 -0.60 -1.25 0.29
N GLY A 44 -1.59 -1.47 1.14
CA GLY A 44 -1.77 -2.72 1.87
C GLY A 44 -1.98 -3.92 0.94
N ASP A 45 -2.71 -3.74 -0.16
CA ASP A 45 -2.89 -4.76 -1.19
C ASP A 45 -1.61 -5.01 -1.97
N HIS A 46 -0.88 -3.95 -2.35
CA HIS A 46 0.42 -4.05 -2.99
C HIS A 46 1.43 -4.83 -2.13
N ALA A 47 1.51 -4.53 -0.83
CA ALA A 47 2.39 -5.20 0.12
C ALA A 47 2.01 -6.67 0.32
N ARG A 48 0.72 -6.98 0.50
CA ARG A 48 0.22 -8.35 0.64
C ARG A 48 0.41 -9.20 -0.62
N ALA A 49 0.31 -8.57 -1.80
CA ALA A 49 0.57 -9.21 -3.08
C ALA A 49 2.06 -9.54 -3.28
N GLY A 50 2.96 -8.98 -2.46
CA GLY A 50 4.40 -9.18 -2.58
C GLY A 50 4.98 -8.55 -3.85
N LEU A 51 4.39 -7.45 -4.33
CA LEU A 51 4.73 -6.78 -5.59
C LEU A 51 5.90 -5.78 -5.48
N GLY A 52 6.38 -5.48 -4.26
CA GLY A 52 7.55 -4.64 -4.05
C GLY A 52 8.88 -5.31 -4.40
N ALA A 53 9.90 -4.50 -4.69
CA ALA A 53 11.27 -4.98 -4.94
C ALA A 53 11.81 -5.76 -3.72
N ARG A 54 12.02 -7.07 -3.87
CA ARG A 54 12.68 -7.91 -2.86
C ARG A 54 14.18 -7.64 -2.88
N VAL A 55 14.65 -6.64 -2.14
CA VAL A 55 16.10 -6.31 -2.05
C VAL A 55 16.84 -7.14 -0.99
N THR A 56 16.15 -7.87 -0.11
CA THR A 56 16.81 -8.73 0.87
C THR A 56 16.83 -10.19 0.43
N MET A 57 18.04 -10.76 0.41
CA MET A 57 18.30 -12.20 0.35
C MET A 57 17.45 -12.90 1.43
N ARG A 58 16.67 -13.91 1.03
CA ARG A 58 15.82 -14.70 1.94
C ARG A 58 16.72 -15.64 2.75
N TRP A 59 17.04 -15.25 3.98
CA TRP A 59 17.69 -16.12 4.97
C TRP A 59 16.67 -16.87 5.84
N ASP A 60 15.71 -17.57 5.22
CA ASP A 60 14.94 -18.57 5.98
C ASP A 60 15.86 -19.78 6.20
N PRO A 61 16.07 -20.25 7.45
CA PRO A 61 16.81 -21.49 7.66
C PRO A 61 16.05 -22.61 6.97
N SER A 62 16.71 -23.35 6.08
CA SER A 62 16.16 -24.56 5.50
C SER A 62 15.79 -25.53 6.63
N PRO A 63 14.51 -25.82 6.91
CA PRO A 63 14.15 -26.80 7.91
C PRO A 63 14.12 -28.14 7.21
N GLY A 64 15.19 -28.90 7.40
CA GLY A 64 15.10 -30.35 7.30
C GLY A 64 14.08 -30.82 8.33
N GLY A 65 12.84 -31.09 7.91
CA GLY A 65 11.81 -31.57 8.82
C GLY A 65 10.42 -31.52 8.20
N ARG A 66 9.93 -32.67 7.76
CA ARG A 66 8.61 -32.90 7.17
C ARG A 66 7.52 -32.49 8.18
N SER A 67 6.64 -31.55 7.82
CA SER A 67 5.36 -31.35 8.50
C SER A 67 4.30 -30.86 7.51
N ASP A 68 3.17 -31.58 7.45
CA ASP A 68 2.05 -31.29 6.52
C ASP A 68 1.44 -29.89 6.72
N GLY A 69 1.58 -29.30 7.91
CA GLY A 69 1.09 -27.94 8.21
C GLY A 69 1.84 -26.81 7.49
N TRP A 70 3.08 -27.01 7.07
CA TRP A 70 3.82 -25.98 6.32
C TRP A 70 3.30 -25.85 4.89
N ARG A 71 2.94 -26.96 4.23
CA ARG A 71 2.33 -26.92 2.88
C ARG A 71 1.01 -26.15 2.90
N ASP A 72 0.20 -26.35 3.93
CA ASP A 72 -1.10 -25.69 4.05
C ASP A 72 -0.95 -24.19 4.35
N GLY A 73 -0.04 -23.81 5.25
CA GLY A 73 0.29 -22.42 5.53
C GLY A 73 0.91 -21.68 4.33
N ALA A 74 1.76 -22.33 3.54
CA ALA A 74 2.33 -21.77 2.32
C ALA A 74 1.27 -21.61 1.22
N HIS A 75 0.33 -22.55 1.12
CA HIS A 75 -0.78 -22.49 0.16
C HIS A 75 -1.78 -21.37 0.52
N ALA A 76 -2.17 -21.25 1.79
CA ALA A 76 -3.03 -20.17 2.28
C ALA A 76 -2.39 -18.78 2.09
N GLN A 77 -1.08 -18.66 2.36
CA GLN A 77 -0.32 -17.43 2.07
C GLN A 77 -0.32 -17.11 0.56
N SER A 78 -0.16 -18.12 -0.30
CA SER A 78 -0.22 -17.95 -1.75
C SER A 78 -1.61 -17.49 -2.22
N LEU A 79 -2.69 -18.06 -1.68
CA LEU A 79 -4.06 -17.67 -2.01
C LEU A 79 -4.38 -16.24 -1.56
N GLY A 80 -3.93 -15.85 -0.37
CA GLY A 80 -4.07 -14.48 0.14
C GLY A 80 -3.30 -13.45 -0.69
N ALA A 81 -2.07 -13.78 -1.12
CA ALA A 81 -1.29 -12.92 -2.00
C ALA A 81 -1.91 -12.78 -3.39
N MET A 82 -2.44 -13.87 -3.96
CA MET A 82 -3.18 -13.85 -5.23
C MET A 82 -4.45 -13.00 -5.14
N ASP A 83 -5.18 -13.09 -4.03
CA ASP A 83 -6.36 -12.26 -3.81
C ASP A 83 -6.03 -10.78 -3.66
N ALA A 84 -5.01 -10.46 -2.86
CA ALA A 84 -4.50 -9.10 -2.73
C ALA A 84 -4.04 -8.55 -4.09
N LYS A 85 -3.38 -9.36 -4.91
CA LYS A 85 -2.99 -8.99 -6.27
C LYS A 85 -4.20 -8.68 -7.15
N ARG A 86 -5.24 -9.53 -7.14
CA ARG A 86 -6.48 -9.27 -7.90
C ARG A 86 -7.15 -7.96 -7.49
N ARG A 87 -7.22 -7.70 -6.17
CA ARG A 87 -7.80 -6.44 -5.65
C ARG A 87 -6.96 -5.23 -6.04
N PHE A 88 -5.64 -5.35 -6.00
CA PHE A 88 -4.72 -4.31 -6.46
C PHE A 88 -4.88 -4.02 -7.96
N ASP A 89 -4.86 -5.07 -8.80
CA ASP A 89 -4.99 -4.93 -10.26
C ASP A 89 -6.34 -4.32 -10.64
N SER A 90 -7.44 -4.77 -9.99
CA SER A 90 -8.79 -4.22 -10.21
C SER A 90 -8.90 -2.75 -9.81
N ALA A 91 -8.22 -2.34 -8.74
CA ALA A 91 -8.19 -0.95 -8.33
C ALA A 91 -7.42 -0.07 -9.35
N LEU A 92 -6.27 -0.53 -9.85
CA LEU A 92 -5.52 0.19 -10.89
C LEU A 92 -6.30 0.29 -12.21
N GLU A 93 -6.99 -0.77 -12.60
CA GLU A 93 -7.85 -0.78 -13.79
C GLU A 93 -8.99 0.24 -13.67
N ALA A 94 -9.65 0.33 -12.50
CA ALA A 94 -10.71 1.28 -12.26
C ALA A 94 -10.24 2.75 -12.23
N VAL A 95 -9.02 2.99 -11.76
CA VAL A 95 -8.38 4.32 -11.82
C VAL A 95 -8.08 4.71 -13.28
N GLY A 96 -7.66 3.74 -14.09
CA GLY A 96 -7.41 3.91 -15.52
C GLY A 96 -5.97 4.31 -15.85
N SER A 97 -5.57 4.02 -17.09
CA SER A 97 -4.22 4.28 -17.60
C SER A 97 -3.84 5.76 -17.53
N GLY A 98 -2.56 6.05 -17.28
CA GLY A 98 -2.03 7.41 -17.08
C GLY A 98 -2.28 8.00 -15.68
N LEU A 99 -3.39 7.64 -15.01
CA LEU A 99 -3.64 7.99 -13.61
C LEU A 99 -3.07 6.95 -12.65
N SER A 100 -3.13 5.68 -13.02
CA SER A 100 -2.55 4.58 -12.25
C SER A 100 -1.06 4.78 -12.02
N ASP A 101 -0.34 5.32 -13.02
CA ASP A 101 1.12 5.50 -13.02
C ASP A 101 1.62 6.42 -11.90
N ILE A 102 1.00 7.60 -11.74
CA ILE A 102 1.34 8.52 -10.66
C ILE A 102 0.87 7.98 -9.30
N LEU A 103 -0.29 7.30 -9.28
CA LEU A 103 -0.87 6.75 -8.06
C LEU A 103 0.03 5.69 -7.43
N TRP A 104 0.46 4.68 -8.19
CA TRP A 104 1.29 3.61 -7.64
C TRP A 104 2.69 4.11 -7.26
N ARG A 105 3.29 5.04 -8.03
CA ARG A 105 4.59 5.65 -7.69
C ARG A 105 4.57 6.38 -6.34
N VAL A 106 3.53 7.18 -6.10
CA VAL A 106 3.44 7.96 -4.85
C VAL A 106 2.91 7.09 -3.70
N ALA A 107 1.88 6.29 -3.95
CA ALA A 107 1.22 5.50 -2.90
C ALA A 107 1.98 4.22 -2.58
N CYS A 108 2.62 3.53 -3.52
CA CYS A 108 3.25 2.23 -3.29
C CYS A 108 4.78 2.30 -3.23
N GLU A 109 5.43 3.00 -4.16
CA GLU A 109 6.90 3.15 -4.18
C GLU A 109 7.42 4.21 -3.21
N GLY A 110 6.55 5.10 -2.74
CA GLY A 110 6.95 6.18 -1.85
C GLY A 110 7.75 7.28 -2.55
N GLU A 111 7.60 7.42 -3.87
CA GLU A 111 8.20 8.53 -4.61
C GLU A 111 7.53 9.86 -4.25
N GLY A 112 8.34 10.91 -4.07
CA GLY A 112 7.83 12.28 -3.96
C GLY A 112 7.23 12.75 -5.29
N LEU A 113 6.25 13.67 -5.25
CA LEU A 113 5.57 14.16 -6.45
C LEU A 113 6.52 14.69 -7.54
N ALA A 114 7.59 15.40 -7.16
CA ALA A 114 8.55 15.95 -8.12
C ALA A 114 9.37 14.86 -8.83
N ASP A 115 9.71 13.78 -8.12
CA ASP A 115 10.43 12.65 -8.70
C ASP A 115 9.50 11.82 -9.58
N ALA A 116 8.25 11.66 -9.15
CA ALA A 116 7.23 11.00 -9.94
C ALA A 116 6.93 11.75 -11.24
N GLU A 117 6.78 13.08 -11.19
CA GLU A 117 6.65 13.95 -12.37
C GLU A 117 7.81 13.76 -13.35
N ARG A 118 9.04 13.78 -12.84
CA ARG A 118 10.24 13.60 -13.66
C ARG A 118 10.28 12.22 -14.33
N GLY A 119 9.97 11.16 -13.58
CA GLY A 119 9.95 9.80 -14.12
C GLY A 119 8.85 9.56 -15.15
N LEU A 120 7.75 10.33 -15.08
CA LEU A 120 6.65 10.29 -16.05
C LEU A 120 6.82 11.27 -17.23
N GLY A 121 7.87 12.09 -17.22
CA GLY A 121 8.10 13.11 -18.25
C GLY A 121 7.06 14.25 -18.22
N TRP A 122 6.44 14.50 -17.06
CA TRP A 122 5.40 15.53 -16.90
C TRP A 122 5.99 16.90 -16.54
N PRO A 123 5.30 18.00 -16.89
CA PRO A 123 5.70 19.32 -16.43
C PRO A 123 5.57 19.43 -14.90
N VAL A 124 6.42 20.29 -14.31
CA VAL A 124 6.41 20.52 -12.86
C VAL A 124 5.03 20.96 -12.37
N ARG A 125 4.64 20.47 -11.19
CA ARG A 125 3.36 20.78 -10.51
C ARG A 125 2.10 20.17 -11.16
N ALA A 126 2.23 19.34 -12.21
CA ALA A 126 1.10 18.60 -12.74
C ALA A 126 0.66 17.47 -11.79
N GLY A 127 1.62 16.86 -11.08
CA GLY A 127 1.43 15.64 -10.31
C GLY A 127 0.37 15.77 -9.22
N LYS A 128 0.26 16.92 -8.55
CA LYS A 128 -0.73 17.13 -7.48
C LYS A 128 -2.17 17.00 -7.99
N LEU A 129 -2.46 17.62 -9.14
CA LEU A 129 -3.80 17.58 -9.73
C LEU A 129 -4.14 16.16 -10.19
N VAL A 130 -3.20 15.54 -10.91
CA VAL A 130 -3.41 14.21 -11.49
C VAL A 130 -3.51 13.14 -10.41
N LEU A 131 -2.68 13.22 -9.36
CA LEU A 131 -2.77 12.34 -8.19
C LEU A 131 -4.12 12.50 -7.48
N GLY A 132 -4.63 13.73 -7.33
CA GLY A 132 -5.96 13.97 -6.77
C GLY A 132 -7.06 13.27 -7.56
N LEU A 133 -7.06 13.42 -8.89
CA LEU A 133 -8.01 12.74 -9.78
C LEU A 133 -7.90 11.20 -9.70
N ALA A 134 -6.67 10.68 -9.60
CA ALA A 134 -6.44 9.25 -9.44
C ALA A 134 -7.02 8.73 -8.11
N LEU A 135 -6.81 9.47 -7.02
CA LEU A 135 -7.33 9.12 -5.70
C LEU A 135 -8.85 9.23 -5.63
N ASP A 136 -9.47 10.21 -6.28
CA ASP A 136 -10.94 10.31 -6.35
C ASP A 136 -11.56 9.09 -7.05
N ARG A 137 -10.94 8.62 -8.15
CA ARG A 137 -11.37 7.37 -8.82
C ARG A 137 -11.16 6.14 -7.95
N LEU A 138 -10.04 6.08 -7.22
CA LEU A 138 -9.75 4.99 -6.30
C LEU A 138 -10.78 4.93 -5.16
N VAL A 139 -11.16 6.08 -4.61
CA VAL A 139 -12.22 6.19 -3.60
C VAL A 139 -13.53 5.67 -4.18
N ALA A 140 -13.95 6.16 -5.35
CA ALA A 140 -15.18 5.70 -6.00
C ALA A 140 -15.19 4.18 -6.24
N HIS A 141 -14.06 3.59 -6.63
CA HIS A 141 -13.91 2.15 -6.79
C HIS A 141 -14.15 1.39 -5.47
N TYR A 142 -13.48 1.81 -4.38
CA TYR A 142 -13.64 1.15 -3.09
C TYR A 142 -15.02 1.37 -2.48
N GLU A 143 -15.63 2.53 -2.68
CA GLU A 143 -17.01 2.79 -2.27
C GLU A 143 -18.00 1.89 -3.00
N ASN A 144 -17.77 1.65 -4.30
CA ASN A 144 -18.59 0.74 -5.08
C ASN A 144 -18.43 -0.73 -4.66
N GLN A 145 -17.22 -1.15 -4.26
CA GLN A 145 -16.98 -2.54 -3.86
C GLN A 145 -17.38 -2.86 -2.41
N TYR A 146 -17.26 -1.90 -1.48
CA TYR A 146 -17.39 -2.18 -0.04
C TYR A 146 -18.42 -1.28 0.67
N GLY A 147 -19.11 -0.41 -0.07
CA GLY A 147 -19.90 0.67 0.51
C GLY A 147 -19.01 1.87 0.90
N LYS A 148 -19.65 2.98 1.31
CA LYS A 148 -18.94 4.22 1.66
C LYS A 148 -17.80 3.96 2.64
N ILE A 149 -16.62 4.52 2.34
CA ILE A 149 -15.48 4.48 3.25
C ILE A 149 -15.87 5.30 4.48
N HIS A 150 -16.27 4.63 5.56
CA HIS A 150 -16.56 5.30 6.82
C HIS A 150 -15.24 5.56 7.53
N LEU A 151 -14.89 6.83 7.65
CA LEU A 151 -13.86 7.26 8.57
C LEU A 151 -14.55 7.40 9.92
N ASP A 152 -14.37 6.42 10.79
CA ASP A 152 -14.88 6.50 12.16
C ASP A 152 -14.25 7.76 12.79
N ASN A 153 -15.05 8.79 13.04
CA ASN A 153 -14.62 10.07 13.57
C ASN A 153 -14.33 9.96 15.07
N ARG A 154 -13.31 9.15 15.43
CA ARG A 154 -12.84 8.98 16.81
C ARG A 154 -11.41 9.51 16.96
N ASP A 155 -11.17 10.72 16.49
CA ASP A 155 -10.06 11.56 16.96
C ASP A 155 -10.56 13.01 17.01
N GLY A 156 -11.65 13.20 17.76
CA GLY A 156 -11.94 14.50 18.35
C GLY A 156 -10.87 14.78 19.39
N LEU A 157 -9.86 15.57 19.00
CA LEU A 157 -8.99 16.26 19.94
C LEU A 157 -9.79 17.44 20.51
N ASP A 158 -10.51 17.19 21.60
CA ASP A 158 -10.72 18.16 22.68
C ASP A 158 -9.52 18.11 23.64
#